data_AF-A0A7V9EEX5-F1
#
_entry.id   AF-A0A7V9EEX5-F1
#
_cell.length_a   1.000
_cell.length_b   1.000
_cell.length_c   1.000
_cell.angle_alpha   90.00
_cell.angle_beta   90.00
_cell.angle_gamma   90.00
#
_symmetry.space_group_name_H-M   'P 1'
#
loop_
_entity.id
_entity.type
_entity.pdbx_description
1 polymer ?
#
loop_
_entity_poly.entity_id
_entity_poly.type
_entity_poly.pdbx_seq_one_letter_code
_entity_poly.pdbx_strand_id
1 'polypeptide(L)'
;MEAAARRYSGSYPDPRIPGAALPRVRYWQAWNEPNLTDYLTPQWTRRRGRFVPASPGHYRRMLNGFYSGVKAVSRTNNVLTAGTAPYGDHRPGRRRMDPAYFTRALLCVSGRRRPRPVRCSGGPVRFDTLAHHPYPGGSDRRKALNPDDVVVPDLGKLTRPLRAAIRGGKVRPRRAKQLWATEISWDSSPPDPRGVPLHRHARYVQGAFYTLWRQ
;
A
#
# COMPACT_ATOMS: atom_id res chain seq x y z
N MET A 1 -3.80 17.80 -3.17
CA MET A 1 -3.80 17.06 -4.44
C MET A 1 -4.86 17.49 -5.46
N GLU A 2 -5.76 18.40 -5.11
CA GLU A 2 -6.74 18.91 -6.07
C GLU A 2 -6.07 19.59 -7.28
N ALA A 3 -5.07 20.45 -7.06
CA ALA A 3 -4.34 21.12 -8.14
C ALA A 3 -3.75 20.13 -9.16
N ALA A 4 -3.07 19.07 -8.69
CA ALA A 4 -2.55 18.04 -9.57
C ALA A 4 -3.67 17.29 -10.31
N ALA A 5 -4.77 16.94 -9.62
CA ALA A 5 -5.91 16.28 -10.24
C ALA A 5 -6.62 17.15 -11.30
N ARG A 6 -6.68 18.48 -11.10
CA ARG A 6 -7.19 19.43 -12.11
C ARG A 6 -6.26 19.52 -13.31
N ARG A 7 -4.95 19.58 -13.07
CA ARG A 7 -3.93 19.62 -14.12
C ARG A 7 -3.98 18.38 -15.03
N TYR A 8 -4.19 17.19 -14.45
CA TYR A 8 -4.28 15.94 -15.22
C TYR A 8 -5.72 15.44 -15.36
N SER A 9 -6.66 16.36 -15.54
CA SER A 9 -8.08 16.06 -15.71
C SER A 9 -8.43 15.47 -17.08
N GLY A 10 -7.57 15.69 -18.09
CA GLY A 10 -7.88 15.40 -19.49
C GLY A 10 -8.39 16.61 -20.28
N SER A 11 -8.63 17.75 -19.61
CA SER A 11 -9.13 18.98 -20.24
C SER A 11 -8.24 20.18 -19.98
N TYR A 12 -7.16 20.01 -19.22
CA TYR A 12 -6.21 21.09 -18.94
C TYR A 12 -5.35 21.33 -20.19
N PRO A 13 -5.25 22.56 -20.72
CA PRO A 13 -4.46 22.85 -21.92
C PRO A 13 -2.99 22.39 -21.76
N ASP A 14 -2.47 21.68 -22.76
CA ASP A 14 -1.07 21.27 -22.77
C ASP A 14 -0.19 22.51 -23.04
N PRO A 15 0.69 22.92 -22.09
CA PRO A 15 1.53 24.09 -22.29
C PRO A 15 2.58 23.91 -23.41
N ARG A 16 2.78 22.69 -23.92
CA ARG A 16 3.76 22.39 -24.98
C ARG A 16 3.13 22.21 -26.36
N ILE A 17 1.82 21.96 -26.42
CA ILE A 17 1.13 21.63 -27.68
C ILE A 17 -0.17 22.46 -27.75
N PRO A 18 -0.17 23.60 -28.48
CA PRO A 18 -1.36 24.42 -28.67
C PRO A 18 -2.55 23.61 -29.19
N GLY A 19 -3.73 23.82 -28.61
CA GLY A 19 -4.96 23.10 -28.98
C GLY A 19 -5.09 21.68 -28.41
N ALA A 20 -4.04 21.13 -27.79
CA ALA A 20 -4.10 19.85 -27.09
C ALA A 20 -4.37 20.02 -25.59
N ALA A 21 -4.82 18.93 -24.94
CA ALA A 21 -4.97 18.85 -23.50
C ALA A 21 -4.01 17.81 -22.91
N LEU A 22 -3.56 18.04 -21.68
CA LEU A 22 -2.78 17.05 -20.92
C LEU A 22 -3.58 15.76 -20.75
N PRO A 23 -2.93 14.58 -20.84
CA PRO A 23 -3.61 13.31 -20.72
C PRO A 23 -4.23 13.15 -19.33
N ARG A 24 -5.37 12.46 -19.30
CA ARG A 24 -6.10 12.20 -18.06
C ARG A 24 -5.37 11.17 -17.19
N VAL A 25 -5.13 11.52 -15.92
CA VAL A 25 -4.69 10.57 -14.89
C VAL A 25 -5.90 10.06 -14.09
N ARG A 26 -6.10 8.74 -14.13
CA ARG A 26 -7.24 8.06 -13.48
C ARG A 26 -6.90 7.44 -12.14
N TYR A 27 -5.65 7.05 -11.95
CA TYR A 27 -5.16 6.30 -10.79
C TYR A 27 -4.20 7.17 -10.01
N TRP A 28 -4.50 7.40 -8.74
CA TRP A 28 -3.77 8.32 -7.89
C TRP A 28 -3.31 7.59 -6.65
N GLN A 29 -2.00 7.29 -6.58
CA GLN A 29 -1.40 6.66 -5.41
C GLN A 29 -0.91 7.72 -4.42
N ALA A 30 -1.35 7.61 -3.18
CA ALA A 30 -1.05 8.57 -2.14
C ALA A 30 0.18 8.13 -1.34
N TRP A 31 1.34 8.69 -1.66
CA TRP A 31 2.63 8.50 -0.96
C TRP A 31 3.36 7.19 -1.30
N ASN A 32 4.57 7.05 -0.77
CA ASN A 32 5.41 5.85 -0.88
C ASN A 32 5.74 5.26 0.50
N GLU A 33 5.63 3.94 0.65
CA GLU A 33 6.14 3.13 1.76
C GLU A 33 6.08 3.77 3.17
N PRO A 34 4.89 4.16 3.65
CA PRO A 34 4.71 4.85 4.93
C PRO A 34 5.05 3.99 6.15
N ASN A 35 5.43 2.72 5.95
CA ASN A 35 5.91 1.81 6.98
C ASN A 35 7.43 1.88 7.19
N LEU A 36 8.16 2.74 6.45
CA LEU A 36 9.60 2.98 6.64
C LEU A 36 9.85 4.39 7.18
N THR A 37 10.85 4.56 8.06
CA THR A 37 11.27 5.89 8.53
C THR A 37 11.73 6.81 7.41
N ASP A 38 12.17 6.26 6.29
CA ASP A 38 12.75 7.05 5.20
C ASP A 38 11.66 7.82 4.44
N TYR A 39 10.40 7.37 4.53
CA TYR A 39 9.27 8.00 3.85
C TYR A 39 8.22 8.59 4.80
N LEU A 40 8.08 8.08 6.03
CA LEU A 40 7.16 8.67 6.99
C LEU A 40 7.66 8.50 8.42
N THR A 41 7.73 9.59 9.16
CA THR A 41 8.08 9.59 10.58
C THR A 41 7.03 10.31 11.41
N PRO A 42 6.93 9.96 12.72
CA PRO A 42 7.56 8.80 13.36
C PRO A 42 6.82 7.49 13.03
N GLN A 43 7.55 6.36 12.97
CA GLN A 43 6.94 5.03 12.89
C GLN A 43 6.25 4.65 14.21
N TRP A 44 6.90 4.98 15.33
CA TRP A 44 6.46 4.67 16.67
C TRP A 44 6.58 5.89 17.57
N THR A 45 5.69 6.02 18.54
CA THR A 45 5.81 7.00 19.64
C THR A 45 5.81 6.27 20.98
N ARG A 46 6.35 6.90 22.03
CA ARG A 46 6.26 6.37 23.40
C ARG A 46 5.02 6.93 24.10
N ARG A 47 4.23 6.06 24.70
CA ARG A 47 3.11 6.41 25.59
C ARG A 47 3.14 5.51 26.81
N ARG A 48 3.21 6.11 28.00
CA ARG A 48 3.30 5.37 29.28
C ARG A 48 4.36 4.24 29.24
N GLY A 49 5.56 4.57 28.74
CA GLY A 49 6.68 3.63 28.61
C GLY A 49 6.58 2.60 27.47
N ARG A 50 5.48 2.56 26.70
CA ARG A 50 5.29 1.58 25.62
C ARG A 50 5.37 2.23 24.24
N PHE A 51 5.90 1.49 23.27
CA PHE A 51 5.86 1.90 21.86
C PHE A 51 4.45 1.69 21.29
N VAL A 52 3.91 2.72 20.66
CA VAL A 52 2.61 2.74 20.00
C VAL A 52 2.81 3.11 18.54
N PRO A 53 2.18 2.40 17.58
CA PRO A 53 2.36 2.72 16.16
C PRO A 53 1.78 4.10 15.85
N ALA A 54 2.62 4.97 15.29
CA ALA A 54 2.27 6.34 14.99
C ALA A 54 2.01 6.53 13.49
N SER A 55 2.89 5.98 12.64
CA SER A 55 2.82 6.16 11.18
C SER A 55 1.47 5.80 10.55
N PRO A 56 0.73 4.73 10.95
CA PRO A 56 -0.57 4.43 10.34
C PRO A 56 -1.62 5.52 10.61
N GLY A 57 -1.55 6.17 11.78
CA GLY A 57 -2.44 7.28 12.14
C GLY A 57 -2.11 8.56 11.39
N HIS A 58 -0.81 8.87 11.21
CA HIS A 58 -0.35 10.00 10.38
C HIS A 58 -0.78 9.79 8.92
N TYR A 59 -0.48 8.61 8.39
CA TYR A 59 -0.81 8.24 7.02
C TYR A 59 -2.31 8.28 6.75
N ARG A 60 -3.16 7.83 7.69
CA ARG A 60 -4.63 7.94 7.56
C ARG A 60 -5.08 9.39 7.31
N ARG A 61 -4.50 10.36 8.02
CA ARG A 61 -4.87 11.78 7.85
C ARG A 61 -4.44 12.30 6.48
N MET A 62 -3.21 11.99 6.07
CA MET A 62 -2.69 12.33 4.74
C MET A 62 -3.55 11.74 3.63
N LEU A 63 -3.84 10.44 3.71
CA LEU A 63 -4.65 9.71 2.73
C LEU A 63 -6.09 10.25 2.65
N ASN A 64 -6.72 10.57 3.79
CA ASN A 64 -8.07 11.14 3.79
C ASN A 64 -8.12 12.53 3.12
N GLY A 65 -7.11 13.38 3.36
CA GLY A 65 -6.97 14.67 2.69
C GLY A 65 -6.70 14.52 1.19
N PHE A 66 -5.78 13.61 0.82
CA PHE A 66 -5.48 13.26 -0.56
C PHE A 66 -6.74 12.78 -1.30
N TYR A 67 -7.48 11.84 -0.71
CA TYR A 67 -8.72 11.29 -1.25
C TYR A 67 -9.73 12.39 -1.53
N SER A 68 -9.94 13.29 -0.57
CA SER A 68 -10.90 14.38 -0.70
C SER A 68 -10.54 15.32 -1.85
N GLY A 69 -9.27 15.73 -1.96
CA GLY A 69 -8.82 16.61 -3.04
C GLY A 69 -8.88 15.98 -4.43
N VAL A 70 -8.50 14.70 -4.57
CA VAL A 70 -8.59 14.00 -5.87
C VAL A 70 -10.04 13.79 -6.31
N LYS A 71 -10.92 13.46 -5.35
CA LYS A 71 -12.34 13.21 -5.62
C LYS A 71 -13.16 14.48 -5.87
N ALA A 72 -12.69 15.64 -5.39
CA ALA A 72 -13.32 16.93 -5.67
C ALA A 72 -13.26 17.29 -7.16
N VAL A 73 -12.22 16.84 -7.88
CA VAL A 73 -12.09 17.05 -9.32
C VAL A 73 -12.93 16.06 -10.12
N SER A 74 -12.83 14.77 -9.79
CA SER A 74 -13.65 13.75 -10.44
C SER A 74 -13.86 12.56 -9.52
N ARG A 75 -15.13 12.20 -9.31
CA ARG A 75 -15.52 11.03 -8.51
C ARG A 75 -15.06 9.71 -9.13
N THR A 76 -14.77 9.69 -10.44
CA THR A 76 -14.31 8.50 -11.18
C THR A 76 -12.80 8.25 -11.04
N ASN A 77 -12.03 9.21 -10.51
CA ASN A 77 -10.63 8.98 -10.16
C ASN A 77 -10.54 7.89 -9.09
N ASN A 78 -9.64 6.93 -9.22
CA ASN A 78 -9.41 5.90 -8.22
C ASN A 78 -8.21 6.29 -7.36
N VAL A 79 -8.42 6.35 -6.05
CA VAL A 79 -7.39 6.68 -5.07
C VAL A 79 -6.86 5.40 -4.43
N LEU A 80 -5.58 5.13 -4.65
CA LEU A 80 -4.86 4.01 -4.04
C LEU A 80 -4.25 4.49 -2.71
N THR A 81 -4.17 3.58 -1.74
CA THR A 81 -3.22 3.77 -0.63
C THR A 81 -1.78 3.75 -1.18
N ALA A 82 -0.82 4.14 -0.36
CA ALA A 82 0.58 3.84 -0.62
C ALA A 82 0.75 2.33 -0.63
N GLY A 83 1.66 1.84 -1.47
CA GLY A 83 2.26 0.55 -1.24
C GLY A 83 3.18 0.62 -0.04
N THR A 84 3.09 -0.36 0.85
CA THR A 84 4.09 -0.57 1.90
C THR A 84 5.24 -1.40 1.36
N ALA A 85 6.45 -1.19 1.88
CA ALA A 85 7.57 -2.08 1.68
C ALA A 85 7.23 -3.51 2.16
N PRO A 86 7.87 -4.56 1.60
CA PRO A 86 7.54 -5.97 1.89
C PRO A 86 7.95 -6.44 3.29
N TYR A 87 8.93 -5.75 3.90
CA TYR A 87 9.63 -6.21 5.10
C TYR A 87 9.66 -5.15 6.20
N GLY A 88 9.49 -5.60 7.45
CA GLY A 88 9.63 -4.77 8.64
C GLY A 88 10.67 -5.27 9.63
N ASP A 89 10.89 -4.45 10.67
CA ASP A 89 11.62 -4.84 11.85
C ASP A 89 10.61 -5.34 12.89
N HIS A 90 10.62 -6.64 13.16
CA HIS A 90 9.58 -7.27 13.99
C HIS A 90 9.44 -6.70 15.42
N ARG A 91 10.49 -6.04 15.93
CA ARG A 91 10.48 -5.42 17.27
C ARG A 91 9.91 -3.99 17.19
N PRO A 92 8.93 -3.62 18.03
CA PRO A 92 8.43 -2.24 18.11
C PRO A 92 9.53 -1.20 18.41
N GLY A 93 9.32 0.03 17.95
CA GLY A 93 10.27 1.14 18.16
C GLY A 93 11.43 1.18 17.16
N ARG A 94 11.42 0.31 16.14
CA ARG A 94 12.42 0.25 15.08
C ARG A 94 12.01 1.05 13.84
N ARG A 95 12.89 1.08 12.84
CA ARG A 95 12.78 1.95 11.66
C ARG A 95 11.74 1.47 10.66
N ARG A 96 11.46 0.18 10.62
CA ARG A 96 10.54 -0.43 9.64
C ARG A 96 9.41 -1.12 10.36
N MET A 97 8.18 -0.75 10.06
CA MET A 97 7.00 -1.43 10.59
C MET A 97 6.60 -2.56 9.63
N ASP A 98 6.35 -3.76 10.17
CA ASP A 98 5.90 -4.90 9.36
C ASP A 98 4.63 -4.52 8.55
N PRO A 99 4.57 -4.78 7.24
CA PRO A 99 3.51 -4.26 6.37
C PRO A 99 2.10 -4.76 6.72
N ALA A 100 1.95 -6.02 7.13
CA ALA A 100 0.65 -6.52 7.58
C ALA A 100 0.24 -5.89 8.92
N TYR A 101 1.20 -5.58 9.80
CA TYR A 101 0.93 -4.85 11.03
C TYR A 101 0.51 -3.41 10.74
N PHE A 102 1.26 -2.70 9.90
CA PHE A 102 0.93 -1.34 9.45
C PHE A 102 -0.49 -1.31 8.86
N THR A 103 -0.81 -2.25 7.96
CA THR A 103 -2.11 -2.32 7.30
C THR A 103 -3.24 -2.55 8.29
N ARG A 104 -3.09 -3.47 9.24
CA ARG A 104 -4.08 -3.69 10.30
C ARG A 104 -4.30 -2.43 11.16
N ALA A 105 -3.23 -1.73 11.53
CA ALA A 105 -3.32 -0.49 12.29
C ALA A 105 -3.98 0.64 11.48
N LEU A 106 -3.65 0.78 10.19
CA LEU A 106 -4.29 1.73 9.25
C LEU A 106 -5.79 1.47 9.11
N LEU A 107 -6.18 0.20 9.06
CA LEU A 107 -7.56 -0.25 8.91
C LEU A 107 -8.33 -0.36 10.23
N CYS A 108 -7.69 -0.08 11.36
CA CYS A 108 -8.27 -0.23 12.69
C CYS A 108 -8.81 -1.65 12.94
N VAL A 109 -7.98 -2.63 12.67
CA VAL A 109 -8.27 -4.06 12.83
C VAL A 109 -7.23 -4.68 13.75
N SER A 110 -7.65 -5.56 14.64
CA SER A 110 -6.77 -6.39 15.47
C SER A 110 -6.84 -7.85 15.07
N GLY A 111 -5.80 -8.63 15.40
CA GLY A 111 -5.74 -10.06 15.15
C GLY A 111 -5.25 -10.43 13.74
N ARG A 112 -4.33 -11.41 13.67
CA ARG A 112 -3.80 -11.97 12.42
C ARG A 112 -4.71 -13.06 11.84
N ARG A 113 -5.03 -14.07 12.66
CA ARG A 113 -5.82 -15.25 12.25
C ARG A 113 -7.32 -14.95 12.13
N ARG A 114 -7.86 -14.16 13.07
CA ARG A 114 -9.26 -13.75 13.11
C ARG A 114 -9.37 -12.23 13.18
N PRO A 115 -9.17 -11.52 12.06
CA PRO A 115 -9.15 -10.07 12.05
C PRO A 115 -10.50 -9.49 12.48
N ARG A 116 -10.50 -8.62 13.50
CA ARG A 116 -11.71 -7.97 14.03
C ARG A 116 -11.56 -6.45 14.02
N PRO A 117 -12.57 -5.70 13.59
CA PRO A 117 -12.57 -4.24 13.71
C PRO A 117 -12.43 -3.82 15.18
N VAL A 118 -11.61 -2.81 15.43
CA VAL A 118 -11.43 -2.21 16.76
C VAL A 118 -11.69 -0.70 16.72
N ARG A 119 -11.82 -0.11 17.90
CA ARG A 119 -11.84 1.36 18.02
C ARG A 119 -10.43 1.90 17.75
N CYS A 120 -10.38 3.03 17.06
CA CYS A 120 -9.16 3.78 16.77
C CYS A 120 -9.56 5.26 16.61
N SER A 121 -8.62 6.17 16.86
CA SER A 121 -8.83 7.59 16.63
C SER A 121 -8.77 7.95 15.14
N GLY A 122 -9.44 9.04 14.76
CA GLY A 122 -9.34 9.61 13.40
C GLY A 122 -10.33 9.05 12.37
N GLY A 123 -11.37 8.34 12.81
CA GLY A 123 -12.45 7.87 11.94
C GLY A 123 -12.02 6.82 10.91
N PRO A 124 -12.89 6.49 9.94
CA PRO A 124 -12.55 5.54 8.90
C PRO A 124 -11.54 6.13 7.90
N VAL A 125 -10.67 5.27 7.37
CA VAL A 125 -9.74 5.63 6.28
C VAL A 125 -10.46 5.63 4.93
N ARG A 126 -10.08 6.53 4.02
CA ARG A 126 -10.73 6.75 2.73
C ARG A 126 -9.80 6.39 1.56
N PHE A 127 -10.17 5.38 0.78
CA PHE A 127 -9.45 4.97 -0.44
C PHE A 127 -10.36 4.06 -1.29
N ASP A 128 -9.99 3.84 -2.55
CA ASP A 128 -10.70 2.95 -3.48
C ASP A 128 -10.02 1.60 -3.66
N THR A 129 -8.68 1.60 -3.66
CA THR A 129 -7.83 0.43 -3.83
C THR A 129 -6.75 0.39 -2.75
N LEU A 130 -6.52 -0.78 -2.15
CA LEU A 130 -5.36 -1.00 -1.28
C LEU A 130 -4.16 -1.34 -2.16
N ALA A 131 -3.00 -0.74 -1.92
CA ALA A 131 -1.76 -1.02 -2.64
C ALA A 131 -0.71 -1.65 -1.72
N HIS A 132 0.22 -2.40 -2.30
CA HIS A 132 1.35 -3.00 -1.62
C HIS A 132 2.50 -3.27 -2.60
N HIS A 133 3.74 -3.26 -2.12
CA HIS A 133 4.94 -3.61 -2.89
C HIS A 133 5.45 -5.00 -2.45
N PRO A 134 4.92 -6.10 -3.02
CA PRO A 134 5.26 -7.45 -2.57
C PRO A 134 6.60 -7.94 -3.12
N TYR A 135 7.67 -7.14 -3.02
CA TYR A 135 9.00 -7.53 -3.45
C TYR A 135 9.44 -8.82 -2.72
N PRO A 136 9.78 -9.88 -3.47
CA PRO A 136 10.14 -11.17 -2.90
C PRO A 136 11.64 -11.28 -2.60
N GLY A 137 11.98 -11.80 -1.41
CA GLY A 137 13.34 -12.16 -1.03
C GLY A 137 13.73 -13.58 -1.45
N GLY A 138 13.24 -14.06 -2.59
CA GLY A 138 13.45 -15.42 -3.08
C GLY A 138 12.57 -15.72 -4.29
N SER A 139 12.24 -16.99 -4.55
CA SER A 139 11.36 -17.35 -5.68
C SER A 139 9.95 -16.75 -5.55
N ASP A 140 9.21 -16.72 -6.65
CA ASP A 140 7.83 -16.24 -6.78
C ASP A 140 6.81 -16.92 -5.85
N ARG A 141 7.16 -18.10 -5.32
CA ARG A 141 6.32 -18.90 -4.42
C ARG A 141 6.80 -18.89 -2.97
N ARG A 142 7.95 -18.29 -2.69
CA ARG A 142 8.52 -18.27 -1.34
C ARG A 142 7.77 -17.25 -0.48
N LYS A 143 7.13 -17.73 0.59
CA LYS A 143 6.51 -16.86 1.59
C LYS A 143 7.54 -16.19 2.46
N ALA A 144 7.17 -15.03 3.01
CA ALA A 144 8.00 -14.36 4.00
C ALA A 144 8.09 -15.20 5.27
N LEU A 145 9.27 -15.20 5.89
CA LEU A 145 9.53 -15.92 7.14
C LEU A 145 8.79 -15.26 8.31
N ASN A 146 8.80 -13.93 8.38
CA ASN A 146 8.09 -13.23 9.46
C ASN A 146 6.58 -13.21 9.21
N PRO A 147 5.75 -13.38 10.25
CA PRO A 147 4.30 -13.48 10.10
C PRO A 147 3.62 -12.24 9.51
N ASP A 148 4.22 -11.06 9.67
CA ASP A 148 3.65 -9.78 9.24
C ASP A 148 4.37 -9.13 8.04
N ASP A 149 5.43 -9.76 7.54
CA ASP A 149 6.00 -9.44 6.23
C ASP A 149 5.07 -9.93 5.14
N VAL A 150 5.06 -9.23 4.02
CA VAL A 150 4.16 -9.51 2.89
C VAL A 150 4.96 -9.46 1.61
N VAL A 151 5.02 -10.59 0.94
CA VAL A 151 5.61 -10.77 -0.39
C VAL A 151 4.58 -11.38 -1.34
N VAL A 152 4.96 -11.69 -2.57
CA VAL A 152 4.05 -12.16 -3.64
C VAL A 152 3.00 -13.19 -3.16
N PRO A 153 3.36 -14.32 -2.52
CA PRO A 153 2.40 -15.34 -2.06
C PRO A 153 1.67 -15.02 -0.73
N ASP A 154 1.79 -13.80 -0.19
CA ASP A 154 1.31 -13.45 1.15
C ASP A 154 0.18 -12.39 1.16
N LEU A 155 -0.38 -12.02 0.01
CA LEU A 155 -1.39 -10.96 -0.08
C LEU A 155 -2.66 -11.22 0.75
N GLY A 156 -2.95 -12.48 1.07
CA GLY A 156 -3.98 -12.88 2.03
C GLY A 156 -3.85 -12.22 3.42
N LYS A 157 -2.62 -11.86 3.83
CA LYS A 157 -2.35 -11.13 5.09
C LYS A 157 -2.92 -9.71 5.09
N LEU A 158 -3.18 -9.13 3.90
CA LEU A 158 -3.76 -7.80 3.71
C LEU A 158 -5.26 -7.86 3.38
N THR A 159 -5.69 -8.80 2.52
CA THR A 159 -7.10 -8.88 2.10
C THR A 159 -8.03 -9.29 3.24
N ARG A 160 -7.58 -10.16 4.16
CA ARG A 160 -8.38 -10.58 5.33
C ARG A 160 -8.71 -9.42 6.28
N PRO A 161 -7.74 -8.61 6.76
CA PRO A 161 -8.07 -7.44 7.57
C PRO A 161 -8.85 -6.38 6.78
N LEU A 162 -8.62 -6.22 5.48
CA LEU A 162 -9.41 -5.32 4.64
C LEU A 162 -10.90 -5.69 4.63
N ARG A 163 -11.23 -6.99 4.45
CA ARG A 163 -12.62 -7.47 4.52
C ARG A 163 -13.25 -7.21 5.89
N ALA A 164 -12.51 -7.44 6.98
CA ALA A 164 -12.98 -7.12 8.33
C ALA A 164 -13.24 -5.62 8.49
N ALA A 165 -12.31 -4.77 8.05
CA ALA A 165 -12.42 -3.31 8.13
C ALA A 165 -13.62 -2.77 7.37
N ILE A 166 -13.90 -3.30 6.16
CA ILE A 166 -15.08 -2.93 5.37
C ILE A 166 -16.37 -3.29 6.14
N ARG A 167 -16.48 -4.53 6.65
CA ARG A 167 -17.64 -4.96 7.45
C ARG A 167 -17.83 -4.14 8.72
N GLY A 168 -16.73 -3.74 9.36
CA GLY A 168 -16.70 -2.90 10.56
C GLY A 168 -16.84 -1.40 10.31
N GLY A 169 -17.06 -0.97 9.06
CA GLY A 169 -17.21 0.46 8.72
C GLY A 169 -15.95 1.31 8.94
N LYS A 170 -14.76 0.68 8.98
CA LYS A 170 -13.45 1.34 9.19
C LYS A 170 -12.82 1.87 7.89
N VAL A 171 -13.40 1.53 6.75
CA VAL A 171 -12.99 2.01 5.43
C VAL A 171 -14.17 2.66 4.73
N ARG A 172 -13.91 3.77 4.03
CA ARG A 172 -14.88 4.46 3.19
C ARG A 172 -14.32 4.68 1.78
N PRO A 173 -15.16 4.71 0.73
CA PRO A 173 -16.58 4.29 0.74
C PRO A 173 -16.70 2.79 1.08
N ARG A 174 -17.81 2.41 1.72
CA ARG A 174 -18.04 1.03 2.19
C ARG A 174 -18.48 0.16 1.01
N ARG A 175 -17.51 -0.29 0.22
CA ARG A 175 -17.67 -1.18 -0.94
C ARG A 175 -16.52 -2.18 -0.98
N ALA A 176 -16.66 -3.23 -1.77
CA ALA A 176 -15.55 -4.10 -2.10
C ALA A 176 -14.37 -3.27 -2.63
N LYS A 177 -13.16 -3.65 -2.23
CA LYS A 177 -11.91 -2.97 -2.56
C LYS A 177 -11.01 -3.96 -3.27
N GLN A 178 -10.33 -3.50 -4.31
CA GLN A 178 -9.24 -4.26 -4.91
C GLN A 178 -7.98 -4.11 -4.05
N LEU A 179 -7.09 -5.09 -4.18
CA LEU A 179 -5.70 -5.01 -3.72
C LEU A 179 -4.81 -5.06 -4.95
N TRP A 180 -3.95 -4.06 -5.13
CA TRP A 180 -3.00 -3.99 -6.24
C TRP A 180 -1.58 -4.19 -5.72
N ALA A 181 -0.81 -4.99 -6.46
CA ALA A 181 0.63 -4.98 -6.35
C ALA A 181 1.15 -3.88 -7.28
N THR A 182 1.73 -2.83 -6.71
CA THR A 182 2.14 -1.65 -7.49
C THR A 182 3.64 -1.65 -7.81
N GLU A 183 4.41 -2.47 -7.12
CA GLU A 183 5.82 -2.69 -7.40
C GLU A 183 6.22 -4.14 -7.12
N ILE A 184 6.90 -4.76 -8.10
CA ILE A 184 7.44 -6.12 -8.03
C ILE A 184 8.69 -6.16 -8.91
N SER A 185 9.78 -6.70 -8.39
CA SER A 185 10.97 -7.01 -9.18
C SER A 185 11.80 -8.10 -8.51
N TRP A 186 12.80 -8.56 -9.25
CA TRP A 186 13.96 -9.28 -8.74
C TRP A 186 15.19 -8.60 -9.27
N ASP A 187 16.21 -8.47 -8.44
CA ASP A 187 17.57 -8.17 -8.90
C ASP A 187 18.02 -9.29 -9.84
N SER A 188 18.64 -8.94 -10.96
CA SER A 188 19.13 -9.89 -11.96
C SER A 188 20.63 -10.16 -11.80
N SER A 189 21.05 -11.36 -12.19
CA SER A 189 22.45 -11.71 -12.38
C SER A 189 22.70 -12.00 -13.86
N PRO A 190 23.47 -11.17 -14.59
CA PRO A 190 24.08 -9.88 -14.19
C PRO A 190 23.06 -8.72 -14.01
N PRO A 191 23.43 -7.58 -13.38
CA PRO A 191 24.76 -7.26 -12.86
C PRO A 191 25.00 -7.66 -11.40
N ASP A 192 23.97 -7.97 -10.61
CA ASP A 192 24.18 -8.38 -9.22
C ASP A 192 24.60 -9.87 -9.17
N PRO A 193 25.81 -10.21 -8.69
CA PRO A 193 26.22 -11.61 -8.55
C PRO A 193 25.33 -12.43 -7.61
N ARG A 194 24.56 -11.77 -6.73
CA ARG A 194 23.57 -12.38 -5.84
C ARG A 194 22.14 -12.32 -6.39
N GLY A 195 21.96 -11.71 -7.56
CA GLY A 195 20.68 -11.61 -8.24
C GLY A 195 20.21 -12.94 -8.83
N VAL A 196 18.98 -12.94 -9.34
CA VAL A 196 18.36 -14.09 -10.01
C VAL A 196 18.96 -14.22 -11.42
N PRO A 197 19.48 -15.40 -11.81
CA PRO A 197 19.93 -15.64 -13.17
C PRO A 197 18.81 -15.36 -14.19
N LEU A 198 19.13 -14.73 -15.32
CA LEU A 198 18.12 -14.28 -16.31
C LEU A 198 17.14 -15.38 -16.74
N HIS A 199 17.61 -16.61 -16.93
CA HIS A 199 16.73 -17.75 -17.30
C HIS A 199 15.68 -18.08 -16.22
N ARG A 200 15.96 -17.81 -14.94
CA ARG A 200 14.99 -17.95 -13.83
C ARG A 200 14.12 -16.73 -13.68
N HIS A 201 14.62 -15.55 -14.03
CA HIS A 201 13.90 -14.28 -13.90
C HIS A 201 12.56 -14.32 -14.65
N ALA A 202 12.56 -14.74 -15.92
CA ALA A 202 11.32 -14.88 -16.71
C ALA A 202 10.31 -15.85 -16.05
N ARG A 203 10.79 -16.99 -15.54
CA ARG A 203 9.96 -17.97 -14.83
C ARG A 203 9.37 -17.40 -13.54
N TYR A 204 10.14 -16.61 -12.79
CA TYR A 204 9.67 -15.98 -11.55
C TYR A 204 8.64 -14.90 -11.85
N VAL A 205 8.83 -14.06 -12.86
CA VAL A 205 7.84 -13.04 -13.25
C VAL A 205 6.52 -13.69 -13.64
N GLN A 206 6.55 -14.71 -14.51
CA GLN A 206 5.34 -15.45 -14.90
C GLN A 206 4.66 -16.10 -13.68
N GLY A 207 5.44 -16.79 -12.84
CA GLY A 207 4.94 -17.46 -11.65
C GLY A 207 4.35 -16.50 -10.63
N ALA A 208 4.89 -15.28 -10.53
CA ALA A 208 4.39 -14.23 -9.67
C ALA A 208 3.06 -13.68 -10.15
N PHE A 209 2.91 -13.40 -11.45
CA PHE A 209 1.63 -12.99 -12.03
C PHE A 209 0.55 -14.04 -11.80
N TYR A 210 0.86 -15.31 -12.03
CA TYR A 210 -0.06 -16.40 -11.71
C TYR A 210 -0.40 -16.45 -10.22
N THR A 211 0.60 -16.33 -9.35
CA THR A 211 0.43 -16.36 -7.89
C THR A 211 -0.40 -15.19 -7.39
N LEU A 212 -0.28 -14.01 -7.97
CA LEU A 212 -1.10 -12.84 -7.60
C LEU A 212 -2.55 -12.99 -8.10
N TRP A 213 -2.73 -13.48 -9.32
CA TRP A 213 -4.05 -13.69 -9.93
C TRP A 213 -4.90 -14.71 -9.15
N ARG A 214 -4.29 -15.79 -8.67
CA ARG A 214 -5.00 -16.90 -8.02
C ARG A 214 -5.42 -16.67 -6.55
N GLN A 215 -4.96 -15.60 -5.91
CA GLN A 215 -5.03 -15.40 -4.44
C GLN A 215 -6.31 -14.69 -3.95
#